data_AF-A0A3P7NI34-F1
#
_entry.id   AF-A0A3P7NI34-F1
#
_cell.length_a   1.000
_cell.length_b   1.000
_cell.length_c   1.000
_cell.angle_alpha   90.00
_cell.angle_beta   90.00
_cell.angle_gamma   90.00
#
_symmetry.space_group_name_H-M   'P 1'
#
loop_
_entity.id
_entity.type
_entity.pdbx_description
1 polymer ?
#
loop_
_entity_poly.entity_id
_entity_poly.type
_entity_poly.pdbx_seq_one_letter_code
_entity_poly.pdbx_strand_id
1 'polypeptide(L)'
;MALFIKREVLSDEDELEDDPCHGTIEILEYEQRVMVDTMDDDVIFIHARGLGMERLFLNHLIMYSDQKLLTIVLNTSQHDESYFISQLKAVNVPCPPKLINADVSTKDRSVFVHL
;
A
#
# COMPACT_ATOMS: atom_id res chain seq x y z
N MET A 1 48.53 12.52 1.49
CA MET A 1 47.57 13.37 2.22
C MET A 1 46.65 14.00 1.17
N ALA A 2 45.33 13.98 1.43
CA ALA A 2 44.21 14.38 0.57
C ALA A 2 43.83 13.42 -0.58
N LEU A 3 42.86 12.54 -0.30
CA LEU A 3 41.99 11.91 -1.29
C LEU A 3 40.73 12.78 -1.39
N PHE A 4 40.54 13.44 -2.54
CA PHE A 4 39.29 14.12 -2.88
C PHE A 4 38.32 13.09 -3.44
N ILE A 5 37.28 12.77 -2.68
CA ILE A 5 36.17 11.93 -3.14
C ILE A 5 35.25 12.84 -3.97
N LYS A 6 35.35 12.74 -5.29
CA LYS A 6 34.39 13.32 -6.22
C LYS A 6 33.18 12.39 -6.25
N ARG A 7 32.14 12.71 -5.48
CA ARG A 7 30.85 12.02 -5.53
C ARG A 7 30.11 12.56 -6.75
N GLU A 8 30.29 11.90 -7.90
CA GLU A 8 29.39 12.07 -9.02
C GLU A 8 28.07 11.40 -8.65
N VAL A 9 27.06 12.24 -8.49
CA VAL A 9 25.66 11.84 -8.41
C VAL A 9 25.29 11.53 -9.86
N LEU A 10 25.24 10.24 -10.22
CA LEU A 10 24.55 9.86 -11.45
C LEU A 10 23.07 10.08 -11.17
N SER A 11 22.49 11.05 -11.85
CA SER A 11 21.05 11.21 -11.99
C SER A 11 20.58 10.15 -12.98
N ASP A 12 19.95 9.09 -12.48
CA ASP A 12 19.32 8.02 -13.26
C ASP A 12 17.97 8.53 -13.84
N GLU A 13 18.00 9.62 -14.60
CA GLU A 13 16.81 10.28 -15.16
C GLU A 13 16.53 9.87 -16.63
N ASP A 14 17.28 8.93 -17.21
CA ASP A 14 17.09 8.52 -18.60
C ASP A 14 16.92 6.99 -18.72
N GLU A 15 15.74 6.58 -19.20
CA GLU A 15 15.27 5.22 -19.55
C GLU A 15 14.51 4.39 -18.49
N LEU A 16 13.36 4.88 -18.01
CA LEU A 16 12.28 4.02 -17.44
C LEU A 16 10.88 4.48 -17.89
N GLU A 17 10.72 4.83 -19.17
CA GLU A 17 9.39 4.90 -19.78
C GLU A 17 8.95 3.46 -20.09
N ASP A 18 7.84 2.99 -19.49
CA ASP A 18 7.24 1.64 -19.57
C ASP A 18 7.61 0.60 -18.48
N ASP A 19 7.90 1.00 -17.24
CA ASP A 19 7.70 0.09 -16.10
C ASP A 19 6.25 0.21 -15.57
N PRO A 20 5.37 -0.78 -15.78
CA PRO A 20 4.01 -0.78 -15.24
C PRO A 20 3.96 -0.79 -13.70
N CYS A 21 5.09 -1.01 -13.03
CA CYS A 21 5.22 -0.94 -11.57
C CYS A 21 5.52 0.45 -11.02
N HIS A 22 5.77 1.47 -11.87
CA HIS A 22 5.93 2.85 -11.41
C HIS A 22 4.57 3.51 -11.14
N GLY A 23 3.91 3.07 -10.06
CA GLY A 23 2.74 3.75 -9.52
C GLY A 23 3.06 5.22 -9.16
N THR A 24 2.03 6.04 -9.06
CA THR A 24 2.04 7.49 -8.77
C THR A 24 2.70 7.90 -7.43
N ILE A 25 3.32 6.97 -6.71
CA ILE A 25 3.97 7.15 -5.41
C ILE A 25 5.28 6.36 -5.45
N GLU A 26 6.40 7.06 -5.50
CA GLU A 26 7.74 6.45 -5.39
C GLU A 26 7.91 5.82 -4.00
N ILE A 27 8.10 4.50 -3.96
CA ILE A 27 8.32 3.74 -2.73
C ILE A 27 9.79 3.91 -2.33
N LEU A 28 10.03 4.35 -1.10
CA LEU A 28 11.39 4.54 -0.61
C LEU A 28 12.07 3.19 -0.38
N GLU A 29 13.40 3.14 -0.49
CA GLU A 29 14.16 1.89 -0.35
C GLU A 29 13.86 1.14 0.97
N TYR A 30 13.67 1.89 2.07
CA TYR A 30 13.31 1.26 3.35
C TYR A 30 11.90 0.68 3.33
N GLU A 31 10.93 1.33 2.67
CA GLU A 31 9.55 0.86 2.57
C GLU A 31 9.52 -0.43 1.74
N GLN A 32 10.23 -0.44 0.60
CA GLN A 32 10.36 -1.62 -0.25
C GLN A 32 10.98 -2.80 0.51
N ARG A 33 12.08 -2.56 1.24
CA ARG A 33 12.73 -3.61 2.05
C ARG A 33 11.77 -4.17 3.10
N VAL A 34 11.08 -3.29 3.83
CA VAL A 34 10.10 -3.71 4.83
C VAL A 34 9.00 -4.56 4.20
N MET A 35 8.42 -4.14 3.07
CA MET A 35 7.35 -4.91 2.40
C MET A 35 7.80 -6.31 1.99
N VAL A 36 9.01 -6.44 1.44
CA VAL A 36 9.57 -7.74 1.02
C VAL A 36 9.83 -8.62 2.24
N ASP A 37 10.44 -8.06 3.29
CA ASP A 37 10.77 -8.81 4.51
C ASP A 37 9.51 -9.29 5.26
N THR A 38 8.37 -8.60 5.11
CA THR A 38 7.12 -8.94 5.82
C THR A 38 6.09 -9.67 4.99
N MET A 39 6.38 -10.04 3.73
CA MET A 39 5.36 -10.56 2.80
C MET A 39 4.77 -11.90 3.24
N ASP A 40 5.60 -12.80 3.77
CA ASP A 40 5.23 -14.18 4.11
C ASP A 40 5.10 -14.43 5.64
N ASP A 41 5.28 -13.38 6.44
CA ASP A 41 5.37 -13.47 7.91
C ASP A 41 4.18 -12.78 8.60
N ASP A 42 3.80 -13.30 9.78
CA ASP A 42 2.88 -12.61 10.69
C ASP A 42 3.61 -11.46 11.40
N VAL A 43 3.24 -10.21 11.08
CA VAL A 43 4.02 -9.03 11.52
C VAL A 43 3.25 -8.03 12.37
N ILE A 44 3.99 -7.37 13.26
CA ILE A 44 3.55 -6.18 14.00
C ILE A 44 4.52 -5.03 13.75
N PHE A 45 4.01 -3.90 13.27
CA PHE A 45 4.82 -2.71 12.99
C PHE A 45 4.87 -1.77 14.20
N ILE A 46 6.07 -1.48 14.70
CA ILE A 46 6.33 -0.43 15.69
C ILE A 46 7.20 0.63 15.02
N HIS A 47 6.68 1.85 14.90
CA HIS A 47 7.31 2.91 14.14
C HIS A 47 7.29 4.25 14.88
N ALA A 48 8.21 5.14 14.54
CA ALA A 48 8.16 6.52 14.97
C ALA A 48 7.07 7.28 14.21
N ARG A 49 6.53 8.33 14.84
CA ARG A 49 5.62 9.27 14.17
C ARG A 49 6.35 10.00 13.04
N GLY A 50 5.72 10.08 11.87
CA GLY A 50 6.26 10.79 10.70
C GLY A 50 7.03 9.90 9.71
N LEU A 51 7.10 8.58 9.94
CA LEU A 51 7.68 7.62 9.00
C LEU A 51 6.74 7.21 7.85
N GLY A 52 5.60 7.87 7.70
CA GLY A 52 4.70 7.66 6.55
C GLY A 52 4.06 6.28 6.50
N MET A 53 3.70 5.68 7.64
CA MET A 53 3.11 4.33 7.68
C MET A 53 1.81 4.19 6.91
N GLU A 54 1.07 5.29 6.75
CA GLU A 54 -0.09 5.35 5.89
C GLU A 54 0.23 4.98 4.44
N ARG A 55 1.43 5.32 3.94
CA ARG A 55 1.89 4.97 2.59
C ARG A 55 2.21 3.49 2.49
N LEU A 56 2.95 2.96 3.48
CA LEU A 56 3.28 1.55 3.56
C LEU A 56 2.01 0.68 3.64
N PHE A 57 1.03 1.12 4.43
CA PHE A 57 -0.25 0.46 4.57
C PHE A 57 -1.06 0.48 3.26
N LEU A 58 -1.11 1.62 2.56
CA LEU A 58 -1.77 1.71 1.25
C LEU A 58 -1.15 0.74 0.24
N ASN A 59 0.18 0.61 0.20
CA ASN A 59 0.85 -0.31 -0.70
C ASN A 59 0.55 -1.78 -0.38
N HIS A 60 0.43 -2.14 0.91
CA HIS A 60 -0.07 -3.47 1.29
C HIS A 60 -1.51 -3.68 0.81
N LEU A 61 -2.39 -2.69 0.97
CA LEU A 61 -3.77 -2.81 0.47
C LEU A 61 -3.81 -3.03 -1.04
N ILE A 62 -2.98 -2.32 -1.81
CA ILE A 62 -2.89 -2.49 -3.27
C ILE A 62 -2.42 -3.92 -3.60
N MET A 63 -1.36 -4.40 -2.95
CA MET A 63 -0.82 -5.76 -3.15
C MET A 63 -1.87 -6.84 -2.88
N TYR A 64 -2.63 -6.70 -1.79
CA TYR A 64 -3.64 -7.67 -1.39
C TYR A 64 -5.01 -7.48 -2.06
N SER A 65 -5.16 -6.51 -2.97
CA SER A 65 -6.40 -6.26 -3.71
C SER A 65 -6.56 -7.22 -4.90
N ASP A 66 -6.49 -8.53 -4.68
CA ASP A 66 -6.72 -9.58 -5.68
C ASP A 66 -8.08 -10.28 -5.45
N GLN A 67 -8.70 -10.82 -6.50
CA GLN A 67 -9.97 -11.56 -6.40
C GLN A 67 -9.84 -12.86 -5.59
N LYS A 68 -8.63 -13.42 -5.48
CA LYS A 68 -8.36 -14.68 -4.79
C LYS A 68 -8.04 -14.50 -3.30
N LEU A 69 -7.89 -13.26 -2.85
CA LEU A 69 -7.50 -12.93 -1.48
C LEU A 69 -8.62 -12.20 -0.77
N LEU A 70 -8.89 -12.59 0.48
CA LEU A 70 -9.80 -11.88 1.36
C LEU A 70 -8.99 -11.13 2.42
N THR A 71 -9.00 -9.81 2.33
CA THR A 71 -8.32 -8.93 3.30
C THR A 71 -9.35 -8.18 4.12
N ILE A 72 -9.25 -8.29 5.45
CA ILE A 72 -10.13 -7.59 6.38
C ILE A 72 -9.30 -6.55 7.13
N VAL A 73 -9.69 -5.29 6.96
CA VAL A 73 -9.10 -4.17 7.70
C VAL A 73 -10.01 -3.84 8.87
N LEU A 74 -9.42 -3.70 10.06
CA LEU A 74 -10.13 -3.39 11.29
C LEU A 74 -9.65 -2.05 11.87
N ASN A 75 -10.46 -1.49 12.76
CA ASN A 75 -10.11 -0.29 13.54
C ASN A 75 -9.79 0.94 12.69
N THR A 76 -10.46 1.11 11.56
CA THR A 76 -10.39 2.31 10.72
C THR A 76 -11.34 3.39 11.24
N SER A 77 -10.95 4.65 11.07
CA SER A 77 -11.86 5.78 11.21
C SER A 77 -12.51 6.15 9.87
N GLN A 78 -13.59 6.92 9.91
CA GLN A 78 -14.26 7.42 8.70
C GLN A 78 -13.33 8.24 7.79
N HIS A 79 -12.34 8.93 8.38
CA HIS A 79 -11.34 9.67 7.61
C HIS A 79 -10.40 8.73 6.86
N ASP A 80 -9.92 7.68 7.54
CA ASP A 80 -9.03 6.67 6.96
C ASP A 80 -9.72 5.96 5.79
N GLU A 81 -10.97 5.54 6.01
CA GLU A 81 -11.79 4.89 4.98
C GLU A 81 -11.92 5.77 3.73
N SER A 82 -12.27 7.04 3.93
CA SER A 82 -12.44 7.99 2.82
C SER A 82 -11.13 8.18 2.05
N TYR A 83 -10.00 8.32 2.77
CA TYR A 83 -8.69 8.49 2.17
C TYR A 83 -8.26 7.24 1.40
N PHE A 84 -8.20 6.08 2.04
CA PHE A 84 -7.70 4.85 1.39
C PHE A 84 -8.59 4.39 0.24
N ILE A 85 -9.91 4.50 0.36
CA ILE A 85 -10.84 4.18 -0.74
C ILE A 85 -10.61 5.13 -1.93
N SER A 86 -10.38 6.41 -1.68
CA SER A 86 -10.10 7.37 -2.76
C SER A 86 -8.80 7.03 -3.50
N GLN A 87 -7.76 6.64 -2.76
CA GLN A 87 -6.46 6.27 -3.33
C GLN A 87 -6.53 4.95 -4.11
N LEU A 88 -7.19 3.92 -3.55
CA LEU A 88 -7.37 2.64 -4.25
C LEU A 88 -8.17 2.79 -5.54
N LYS A 89 -9.18 3.68 -5.55
CA LYS A 89 -9.92 4.03 -6.78
C LYS A 89 -9.03 4.73 -7.81
N ALA A 90 -8.15 5.62 -7.37
CA ALA A 90 -7.23 6.32 -8.27
C ALA A 90 -6.23 5.36 -8.93
N VAL A 91 -5.80 4.33 -8.21
CA VAL A 91 -4.88 3.28 -8.71
C VAL A 91 -5.59 2.24 -9.60
N ASN A 92 -6.93 2.29 -9.73
CA ASN A 92 -7.73 1.32 -10.50
C ASN A 92 -7.45 -0.14 -10.12
N VAL A 93 -7.44 -0.44 -8.83
CA VAL A 93 -7.25 -1.82 -8.34
C VAL A 93 -8.33 -2.78 -8.90
N PRO A 94 -7.98 -4.05 -9.18
CA PRO A 94 -8.89 -4.98 -9.85
C PRO A 94 -10.09 -5.37 -8.96
N CYS A 95 -9.95 -5.26 -7.64
CA CYS A 95 -11.01 -5.45 -6.66
C CYS A 95 -11.24 -4.17 -5.85
N PRO A 96 -12.33 -3.41 -6.08
CA PRO A 96 -12.60 -2.24 -5.27
C PRO A 96 -12.92 -2.64 -3.82
N PRO A 97 -12.39 -1.92 -2.82
CA PRO A 97 -12.68 -2.18 -1.42
C PRO A 97 -14.17 -1.92 -1.13
N LYS A 98 -14.73 -2.69 -0.21
CA LYS A 98 -16.11 -2.55 0.23
C LYS A 98 -16.14 -2.21 1.72
N LEU A 99 -16.88 -1.17 2.07
CA LEU A 99 -17.02 -0.71 3.45
C LEU A 99 -18.18 -1.43 4.14
N ILE A 100 -17.96 -1.97 5.34
CA ILE A 100 -18.98 -2.62 6.14
C ILE A 100 -19.05 -1.95 7.51
N ASN A 101 -20.21 -1.39 7.84
CA ASN A 101 -20.49 -0.79 9.13
C ASN A 101 -21.74 -1.45 9.78
N ALA A 102 -22.09 -0.98 10.98
CA ALA A 102 -23.26 -1.46 11.72
C ALA A 102 -24.58 -1.29 10.94
N ASP A 103 -24.63 -0.33 10.02
CA ASP A 103 -25.82 0.02 9.24
C ASP A 103 -26.03 -0.88 8.00
N VAL A 104 -25.05 -1.72 7.64
CA VAL A 104 -25.20 -2.69 6.55
C VAL A 104 -26.07 -3.87 6.99
N SER A 105 -27.13 -4.15 6.22
CA SER A 105 -28.06 -5.26 6.47
C SER A 105 -27.36 -6.62 6.47
N THR A 106 -27.85 -7.56 7.29
CA THR A 106 -27.31 -8.93 7.39
C THR A 106 -27.34 -9.70 6.07
N LYS A 107 -28.29 -9.37 5.18
CA LYS A 107 -28.39 -9.96 3.83
C LYS A 107 -27.28 -9.48 2.90
N ASP A 108 -26.84 -8.24 3.06
CA ASP A 108 -25.76 -7.69 2.24
C ASP A 108 -24.42 -8.28 2.71
N ARG A 109 -24.25 -8.53 4.02
CA ARG A 109 -23.05 -9.15 4.61
C ARG A 109 -22.76 -10.58 4.12
N SER A 110 -23.78 -11.38 3.76
CA SER A 110 -23.57 -12.77 3.31
C SER A 110 -23.01 -12.90 1.90
N VAL A 111 -23.16 -11.88 1.06
CA VAL A 111 -22.63 -11.87 -0.33
C VAL A 111 -21.09 -11.90 -0.34
N PHE A 112 -20.45 -11.54 0.77
CA PHE A 112 -19.01 -11.41 0.89
C PHE A 112 -18.27 -12.72 1.18
N VAL A 113 -18.97 -13.75 1.67
CA VAL A 113 -18.37 -15.05 2.04
C VAL A 113 -18.41 -16.06 0.88
N HIS A 114 -19.08 -15.70 -0.22
CA HIS A 114 -19.28 -16.58 -1.39
C HIS A 114 -18.51 -16.13 -2.65
N LEU A 115 -17.41 -15.39 -2.49
CA LEU A 115 -16.42 -15.17 -3.55
C LEU A 115 -15.37 -16.28 -3.54
#